data_AF-A0A350Y1Y1-F1
#
_entry.id   AF-A0A350Y1Y1-F1
#
_cell.length_a   1.000
_cell.length_b   1.000
_cell.length_c   1.000
_cell.angle_alpha   90.00
_cell.angle_beta   90.00
_cell.angle_gamma   90.00
#
_symmetry.space_group_name_H-M   'P 1'
#
loop_
_entity.id
_entity.type
_entity.pdbx_description
1 polymer ?
#
loop_
_entity_poly.entity_id
_entity_poly.type
_entity_poly.pdbx_seq_one_letter_code
_entity_poly.pdbx_strand_id
1 'polypeptide(L)'
;MTVTEVLQLVDQLVLKHTGNHLNDIQKNVVQGIWQGQTYAEIANEFGYDSENHIGNVSRELYRILSDQLGEDVNKSNFRWTIERLKDSLNSLNSSKVFCIDIKSSFNLCPLIKNNDIGSNEDDEIDFVNKSYCDLTLAPKITHFYNRTTELQTLSNWLTNQNTRLISVLGLSGIGKTTLVKQFVDLNLQQFDVVIWKSLKLSQSLDRIITEILTTVNTESIETDNKLTQLFNLLRQQKCIIVLDDVQELFTKGQFAGQYQTEYKDYKTFFTMMIEIEHQSNLILISQEQCQEMLCLDEDLYPVKCLELEGIDNIKILTNLGLNDEESWLKLIDLYEGNPIYLKDIASLIRTIFAGKVSEFLREDALLVTEEIKFRFNELFERLSPIEQQIAVEVSKSSQPVSREDLRKSLSLSSMDLINGLQSLSKRYLLKTTEGDKIGFKLSPVFREYIRTLG
;
A
#
# COMPACT_ATOMS: atom_id res chain seq x y z
N MET A 1 23.76 14.50 -6.38
CA MET A 1 24.94 13.79 -6.90
C MET A 1 25.76 14.77 -7.74
N THR A 2 27.09 14.78 -7.65
CA THR A 2 27.96 15.63 -8.48
C THR A 2 28.11 15.02 -9.88
N VAL A 3 28.44 15.83 -10.89
CA VAL A 3 28.67 15.34 -12.27
C VAL A 3 29.77 14.28 -12.30
N THR A 4 30.82 14.43 -11.49
CA THR A 4 31.92 13.47 -11.38
C THR A 4 31.44 12.11 -10.86
N GLU A 5 30.58 12.08 -9.84
CA GLU A 5 30.02 10.83 -9.31
C GLU A 5 29.13 10.12 -10.34
N VAL A 6 28.34 10.89 -11.11
CA VAL A 6 27.49 10.36 -12.19
C VAL A 6 28.35 9.73 -13.29
N LEU A 7 29.39 10.44 -13.72
CA LEU A 7 30.33 9.94 -14.72
C LEU A 7 30.99 8.65 -14.24
N GLN A 8 31.42 8.57 -12.99
CA GLN A 8 32.02 7.35 -12.42
C GLN A 8 31.05 6.17 -12.41
N LEU A 9 29.80 6.39 -11.99
CA LEU A 9 28.80 5.32 -11.93
C LEU A 9 28.42 4.81 -13.33
N VAL A 10 28.17 5.73 -14.27
CA VAL A 10 27.81 5.36 -15.64
C VAL A 10 29.00 4.70 -16.34
N ASP A 11 30.23 5.16 -16.08
CA ASP A 11 31.44 4.54 -16.61
C ASP A 11 31.61 3.08 -16.16
N GLN A 12 31.32 2.77 -14.91
CA GLN A 12 31.35 1.40 -14.41
C GLN A 12 30.30 0.50 -15.08
N LEU A 13 29.09 1.01 -15.29
CA LEU A 13 28.01 0.27 -15.97
C LEU A 13 28.36 0.00 -17.44
N VAL A 14 28.89 1.00 -18.14
CA VAL A 14 29.30 0.85 -19.55
C VAL A 14 30.52 -0.06 -19.69
N LEU A 15 31.51 0.08 -18.80
CA LEU A 15 32.68 -0.81 -18.76
C LEU A 15 32.26 -2.27 -18.60
N LYS A 16 31.31 -2.53 -17.70
CA LYS A 16 30.83 -3.89 -17.47
C LYS A 16 30.11 -4.46 -18.70
N HIS A 17 29.28 -3.67 -19.38
CA HIS A 17 28.54 -4.14 -20.54
C HIS A 17 29.42 -4.33 -21.78
N THR A 18 30.32 -3.38 -22.02
CA THR A 18 31.05 -3.26 -23.29
C THR A 18 32.53 -3.68 -23.19
N GLY A 19 33.06 -3.86 -21.99
CA GLY A 19 34.48 -4.05 -21.73
C GLY A 19 35.33 -2.78 -21.88
N ASN A 20 34.74 -1.64 -22.25
CA ASN A 20 35.43 -0.37 -22.49
C ASN A 20 34.86 0.76 -21.62
N HIS A 21 35.73 1.64 -21.15
CA HIS A 21 35.33 2.88 -20.46
C HIS A 21 34.65 3.87 -21.41
N LEU A 22 33.90 4.81 -20.86
CA LEU A 22 33.32 5.93 -21.60
C LEU A 22 34.42 6.70 -22.33
N ASN A 23 34.23 6.89 -23.63
CA ASN A 23 35.05 7.81 -24.40
C ASN A 23 34.64 9.27 -24.14
N ASP A 24 35.43 10.22 -24.64
CA ASP A 24 35.23 11.65 -24.33
C ASP A 24 33.86 12.17 -24.79
N ILE A 25 33.35 11.69 -25.93
CA ILE A 25 32.02 12.07 -26.39
C ILE A 25 30.91 11.49 -25.50
N GLN A 26 31.02 10.24 -25.07
CA GLN A 26 30.05 9.65 -24.15
C GLN A 26 30.06 10.35 -22.78
N LYS A 27 31.22 10.75 -22.27
CA LYS A 27 31.32 11.54 -21.02
C LYS A 27 30.61 12.88 -21.14
N ASN A 28 30.85 13.61 -22.23
CA ASN A 28 30.21 14.90 -22.48
C ASN A 28 28.68 14.75 -22.61
N VAL A 29 28.22 13.68 -23.26
CA VAL A 29 26.80 13.35 -23.39
C VAL A 29 26.16 13.02 -22.03
N VAL A 30 26.81 12.19 -21.21
CA VAL A 30 26.32 11.84 -19.86
C VAL A 30 26.21 13.09 -18.99
N GLN A 31 27.22 13.97 -19.02
CA GLN A 31 27.21 15.24 -18.30
C GLN A 31 26.03 16.11 -18.71
N GLY A 32 25.83 16.30 -20.02
CA GLY A 32 24.77 17.18 -20.51
C GLY A 32 23.36 16.64 -20.24
N ILE A 33 23.14 15.33 -20.40
CA ILE A 33 21.85 14.71 -20.06
C ILE A 33 21.56 14.83 -18.57
N TRP A 34 22.57 14.63 -17.71
CA TRP A 34 22.43 14.78 -16.26
C TRP A 34 22.02 16.21 -15.85
N GLN A 35 22.56 17.20 -16.56
CA GLN A 35 22.24 18.62 -16.36
C GLN A 35 20.92 19.05 -17.00
N GLY A 36 20.22 18.14 -17.70
CA GLY A 36 18.92 18.41 -18.31
C GLY A 36 18.99 19.11 -19.67
N GLN A 37 20.15 19.11 -20.32
CA GLN A 37 20.37 19.83 -21.58
C GLN A 37 19.67 19.17 -22.79
N THR A 38 19.36 19.99 -23.79
CA THR A 38 18.92 19.51 -25.11
C THR A 38 20.11 18.96 -25.92
N TYR A 39 19.87 18.11 -26.93
CA TYR A 39 20.97 17.59 -27.75
C TYR A 39 21.67 18.68 -28.56
N ALA A 40 20.95 19.75 -28.93
CA ALA A 40 21.51 20.95 -29.52
C ALA A 40 22.44 21.71 -28.55
N GLU A 41 22.04 21.85 -27.29
CA GLU A 41 22.87 22.48 -26.25
C GLU A 41 24.16 21.70 -26.00
N ILE A 42 24.09 20.37 -25.89
CA ILE A 42 25.28 19.51 -25.73
C ILE A 42 26.19 19.61 -26.95
N ALA A 43 25.63 19.63 -28.16
CA ALA A 43 26.41 19.77 -29.39
C ALA A 43 27.16 21.11 -29.42
N ASN A 44 26.49 22.21 -29.06
CA ASN A 44 27.08 23.54 -29.05
C ASN A 44 28.12 23.71 -27.93
N GLU A 45 27.86 23.19 -26.73
CA GLU A 45 28.76 23.35 -25.57
C GLU A 45 30.09 22.62 -25.77
N PHE A 46 30.04 21.41 -26.33
CA PHE A 46 31.22 20.56 -26.49
C PHE A 46 31.81 20.56 -27.90
N GLY A 47 31.30 21.41 -28.80
CA GLY A 47 31.87 21.63 -30.14
C GLY A 47 31.63 20.49 -31.13
N TYR A 48 30.45 19.87 -31.11
CA TYR A 48 30.07 18.81 -32.04
C TYR A 48 29.21 19.34 -33.19
N ASP A 49 29.51 18.90 -34.42
CA ASP A 49 28.90 19.44 -35.65
C ASP A 49 27.41 19.09 -35.84
N SER A 50 26.83 18.20 -35.03
CA SER A 50 25.46 17.71 -35.23
C SER A 50 24.77 17.22 -33.96
N GLU A 51 23.59 17.77 -33.66
CA GLU A 51 22.71 17.26 -32.60
C GLU A 51 22.26 15.81 -32.84
N ASN A 52 22.19 15.36 -34.10
CA ASN A 52 21.83 13.99 -34.45
C ASN A 52 22.92 13.00 -34.00
N HIS A 53 24.19 13.44 -34.03
CA HIS A 53 25.30 12.64 -33.53
C HIS A 53 25.17 12.44 -32.01
N ILE A 54 24.84 13.50 -31.26
CA ILE A 54 24.56 13.44 -29.82
C ILE A 54 23.36 12.54 -29.52
N GLY A 55 22.28 12.66 -30.30
CA GLY A 55 21.10 11.81 -30.15
C GLY A 55 21.43 10.32 -30.38
N ASN A 56 22.29 10.01 -31.35
CA ASN A 56 22.74 8.64 -31.61
C ASN A 56 23.57 8.07 -30.46
N VAL A 57 24.54 8.83 -29.95
CA VAL A 57 25.37 8.42 -28.81
C VAL A 57 24.52 8.25 -27.54
N SER A 58 23.55 9.15 -27.32
CA SER A 58 22.62 9.07 -26.18
C SER A 58 21.75 7.81 -26.23
N ARG A 59 21.18 7.48 -27.39
CA ARG A 59 20.35 6.27 -27.57
C ARG A 59 21.16 5.00 -27.34
N GLU A 60 22.42 4.98 -27.75
CA GLU A 60 23.29 3.84 -27.48
C GLU A 60 23.60 3.68 -26.00
N LEU A 61 23.90 4.79 -25.29
CA LEU A 61 24.09 4.77 -23.84
C LEU A 61 22.84 4.30 -23.09
N TYR A 62 21.67 4.77 -23.49
CA TYR A 62 20.40 4.32 -22.93
C TYR A 62 20.21 2.82 -23.11
N ARG A 63 20.45 2.28 -24.31
CA ARG A 63 20.36 0.84 -24.56
C ARG A 63 21.29 0.04 -23.65
N ILE A 64 22.56 0.46 -23.54
CA ILE A 64 23.56 -0.18 -22.69
C ILE A 64 23.10 -0.17 -21.22
N LEU A 65 22.61 0.97 -20.73
CA LEU A 65 22.14 1.10 -19.36
C LEU A 65 20.86 0.29 -19.12
N SER A 66 19.92 0.28 -20.07
CA SER A 66 18.72 -0.53 -19.99
C SER A 66 19.05 -2.01 -19.87
N ASP A 67 19.99 -2.49 -20.69
CA ASP A 67 20.44 -3.88 -20.67
C ASP A 67 21.18 -4.23 -19.38
N GLN A 68 21.94 -3.30 -18.80
CA GLN A 68 22.63 -3.52 -17.52
C GLN A 68 21.71 -3.50 -16.31
N LEU A 69 20.69 -2.66 -16.34
CA LEU A 69 19.82 -2.41 -15.19
C LEU A 69 18.54 -3.25 -15.24
N GLY A 70 18.21 -3.85 -16.39
CA GLY A 70 17.01 -4.65 -16.57
C GLY A 70 15.72 -3.82 -16.56
N GLU A 71 15.82 -2.51 -16.80
CA GLU A 71 14.70 -1.57 -16.91
C GLU A 71 14.89 -0.64 -18.10
N ASP A 72 13.84 -0.04 -18.64
CA ASP A 72 13.98 0.91 -19.75
C ASP A 72 14.53 2.25 -19.27
N VAL A 73 15.76 2.58 -19.66
CA VAL A 73 16.41 3.89 -19.47
C VAL A 73 16.24 4.72 -20.72
N ASN A 74 15.81 5.97 -20.55
CA ASN A 74 15.65 6.95 -21.61
C ASN A 74 15.92 8.37 -21.05
N LYS A 75 15.83 9.39 -21.91
CA LYS A 75 16.14 10.78 -21.52
C LYS A 75 15.31 11.28 -20.33
N SER A 76 14.05 10.86 -20.22
CA SER A 76 13.12 11.37 -19.20
C SER A 76 13.35 10.77 -17.81
N ASN A 77 13.93 9.57 -17.73
CA ASN A 77 14.14 8.87 -16.46
C ASN A 77 15.62 8.67 -16.09
N PHE A 78 16.56 8.93 -17.00
CA PHE A 78 18.00 8.75 -16.79
C PHE A 78 18.48 9.30 -15.44
N ARG A 79 18.13 10.56 -15.14
CA ARG A 79 18.56 11.22 -13.89
C ARG A 79 18.04 10.48 -12.66
N TRP A 80 16.75 10.17 -12.64
CA TRP A 80 16.13 9.47 -11.52
C TRP A 80 16.68 8.04 -11.35
N THR A 81 16.89 7.32 -12.45
CA THR A 81 17.49 5.97 -12.43
C THR A 81 18.87 6.00 -11.78
N ILE A 82 19.71 6.97 -12.16
CA ILE A 82 21.06 7.14 -11.62
C ILE A 82 21.04 7.58 -10.15
N GLU A 83 20.14 8.48 -9.75
CA GLU A 83 19.96 8.88 -8.34
C GLU A 83 19.55 7.70 -7.46
N ARG A 84 18.57 6.92 -7.92
CA ARG A 84 18.10 5.70 -7.22
C ARG A 84 19.21 4.66 -7.08
N LEU A 85 20.04 4.47 -8.11
CA LEU A 85 21.18 3.57 -8.03
C LEU A 85 22.22 4.06 -7.03
N LYS A 86 22.49 5.37 -6.96
CA LYS A 86 23.41 5.91 -5.97
C LYS A 86 22.92 5.69 -4.54
N ASP A 87 21.64 5.90 -4.28
CA ASP A 87 21.06 5.70 -2.95
C ASP A 87 21.09 4.23 -2.54
N SER A 88 20.85 3.32 -3.50
CA SER A 88 21.05 1.88 -3.32
C SER A 88 22.52 1.53 -3.03
N LEU A 89 23.48 2.15 -3.72
CA LEU A 89 24.92 1.90 -3.52
C LEU A 89 25.46 2.54 -2.23
N ASN A 90 24.97 3.69 -1.82
CA ASN A 90 25.34 4.33 -0.55
C ASN A 90 24.78 3.56 0.65
N SER A 91 23.63 2.89 0.49
CA SER A 91 23.13 1.91 1.45
C SER A 91 24.02 0.67 1.58
N LEU A 92 24.85 0.36 0.56
CA LEU A 92 25.74 -0.80 0.50
C LEU A 92 27.20 -0.48 0.89
N ASN A 93 27.64 0.77 0.73
CA ASN A 93 29.04 1.19 0.90
C ASN A 93 29.55 1.30 2.36
N SER A 94 28.81 0.79 3.35
CA SER A 94 29.37 0.54 4.70
C SER A 94 30.12 -0.81 4.79
N SER A 95 30.17 -1.58 3.70
CA SER A 95 30.99 -2.79 3.56
C SER A 95 31.60 -2.84 2.15
N LYS A 96 32.90 -3.13 2.08
CA LYS A 96 33.77 -2.94 0.91
C LYS A 96 33.52 -3.93 -0.25
N VAL A 97 33.63 -3.36 -1.48
CA VAL A 97 34.00 -3.92 -2.81
C VAL A 97 32.91 -4.53 -3.70
N PHE A 98 32.79 -3.89 -4.88
CA PHE A 98 31.98 -4.22 -6.05
C PHE A 98 32.51 -5.42 -6.84
N CYS A 99 31.61 -6.29 -7.28
CA CYS A 99 31.65 -7.00 -8.57
C CYS A 99 30.19 -7.27 -8.99
N ILE A 100 29.76 -6.68 -10.10
CA ILE A 100 28.43 -6.98 -10.68
C ILE A 100 28.67 -7.90 -11.87
N ASP A 101 27.98 -9.04 -11.94
CA ASP A 101 27.87 -9.86 -13.15
C ASP A 101 26.40 -10.30 -13.27
N ILE A 102 25.73 -9.98 -14.39
CA ILE A 102 24.30 -10.28 -14.61
C ILE A 102 24.14 -10.87 -16.00
N LYS A 103 23.79 -12.15 -16.07
CA LYS A 103 22.90 -12.69 -17.10
C LYS A 103 21.90 -13.68 -16.50
N SER A 104 20.62 -13.30 -16.64
CA SER A 104 19.43 -14.14 -16.75
C SER A 104 19.20 -15.26 -15.72
N SER A 105 18.67 -14.87 -14.56
CA SER A 105 17.61 -15.53 -13.77
C SER A 105 17.70 -14.96 -12.35
N PHE A 106 16.67 -14.25 -11.88
CA PHE A 106 16.73 -13.57 -10.57
C PHE A 106 16.72 -14.59 -9.42
N ASN A 107 17.92 -15.06 -9.08
CA ASN A 107 18.31 -15.62 -7.79
C ASN A 107 19.54 -14.83 -7.35
N LEU A 108 19.40 -14.02 -6.30
CA LEU A 108 20.55 -13.39 -5.65
C LEU A 108 21.26 -14.49 -4.82
N CYS A 109 22.40 -14.98 -5.32
CA CYS A 109 23.34 -15.81 -4.58
C CYS A 109 24.70 -15.08 -4.57
N PRO A 110 25.46 -15.09 -3.47
CA PRO A 110 26.88 -14.79 -3.52
C PRO A 110 27.61 -15.99 -4.12
N LEU A 111 28.24 -15.81 -5.28
CA LEU A 111 29.24 -16.77 -5.77
C LEU A 111 30.62 -16.33 -5.30
N ILE A 112 31.12 -17.01 -4.27
CA ILE A 112 32.55 -17.02 -3.96
C ILE A 112 33.24 -17.76 -5.11
N LYS A 113 34.01 -17.04 -5.95
CA LYS A 113 35.03 -17.68 -6.78
C LYS A 113 36.34 -17.69 -6.00
N ASN A 114 36.60 -18.85 -5.39
CA ASN A 114 37.96 -19.28 -5.08
C ASN A 114 38.72 -19.38 -6.41
N ASN A 115 39.84 -18.67 -6.51
CA ASN A 115 40.95 -19.12 -7.35
C ASN A 115 42.04 -19.59 -6.39
N ASP A 116 42.38 -20.87 -6.53
CA ASP A 116 43.33 -21.63 -5.74
C ASP A 116 44.66 -20.90 -5.50
N ILE A 117 45.21 -21.08 -4.29
CA ILE A 117 46.45 -21.84 -4.03
C ILE A 117 46.50 -22.17 -2.52
N GLY A 118 46.49 -23.47 -2.19
CA GLY A 118 47.19 -24.02 -1.02
C GLY A 118 46.39 -24.36 0.25
N SER A 119 45.95 -25.62 0.33
CA SER A 119 45.98 -26.53 1.50
C SER A 119 45.49 -26.05 2.89
N ASN A 120 44.40 -26.70 3.35
CA ASN A 120 44.17 -27.34 4.67
C ASN A 120 42.86 -26.94 5.38
N GLU A 121 42.08 -27.99 5.66
CA GLU A 121 41.16 -28.31 6.77
C GLU A 121 40.47 -27.22 7.63
N ASP A 122 39.20 -27.55 7.91
CA ASP A 122 38.31 -27.19 9.04
C ASP A 122 37.39 -25.95 8.98
N ASP A 123 36.09 -26.27 9.13
CA ASP A 123 34.96 -25.55 9.73
C ASP A 123 34.63 -24.08 9.36
N GLU A 124 33.48 -23.88 8.70
CA GLU A 124 32.35 -23.04 9.16
C GLU A 124 31.21 -23.05 8.12
N ILE A 125 30.05 -23.59 8.49
CA ILE A 125 28.82 -23.56 7.67
C ILE A 125 28.17 -22.18 7.86
N ASP A 126 28.43 -21.27 6.93
CA ASP A 126 27.81 -19.94 6.90
C ASP A 126 26.38 -20.04 6.30
N PHE A 127 25.36 -20.09 7.16
CA PHE A 127 23.95 -20.01 6.76
C PHE A 127 23.63 -18.59 6.25
N VAL A 128 23.76 -18.36 4.95
CA VAL A 128 23.29 -17.12 4.32
C VAL A 128 21.75 -17.10 4.33
N ASN A 129 21.16 -16.43 5.31
CA ASN A 129 19.72 -16.15 5.39
C ASN A 129 19.28 -15.34 4.15
N LYS A 130 18.66 -16.01 3.18
CA LYS A 130 18.07 -15.38 2.00
C LYS A 130 16.66 -14.87 2.34
N SER A 131 16.42 -13.57 2.22
CA SER A 131 15.08 -13.01 2.46
C SER A 131 14.09 -13.46 1.39
N TYR A 132 12.94 -14.02 1.76
CA TYR A 132 11.84 -14.38 0.88
C TYR A 132 10.83 -13.22 0.72
N CYS A 133 10.33 -13.01 -0.50
CA CYS A 133 9.37 -11.95 -0.78
C CYS A 133 8.32 -12.40 -1.81
N ASP A 134 7.06 -12.52 -1.39
CA ASP A 134 5.89 -12.75 -2.24
C ASP A 134 4.96 -11.53 -2.21
N LEU A 135 5.11 -10.69 -3.23
CA LEU A 135 4.25 -9.53 -3.50
C LEU A 135 3.45 -9.70 -4.80
N THR A 136 3.30 -10.93 -5.28
CA THR A 136 2.68 -11.21 -6.60
C THR A 136 1.25 -10.68 -6.72
N LEU A 137 0.50 -10.71 -5.62
CA LEU A 137 -0.88 -10.20 -5.53
C LEU A 137 -0.97 -8.76 -4.98
N ALA A 138 0.16 -8.15 -4.62
CA ALA A 138 0.17 -6.79 -4.11
C ALA A 138 0.01 -5.78 -5.27
N PRO A 139 -0.84 -4.74 -5.11
CA PRO A 139 -1.09 -3.81 -6.21
C PRO A 139 0.13 -2.92 -6.49
N LYS A 140 0.26 -2.46 -7.73
CA LYS A 140 1.23 -1.43 -8.09
C LYS A 140 0.73 -0.06 -7.67
N ILE A 141 1.54 0.67 -6.90
CA ILE A 141 1.25 2.07 -6.55
C ILE A 141 1.72 2.94 -7.71
N THR A 142 0.78 3.71 -8.28
CA THR A 142 1.10 4.68 -9.33
C THR A 142 1.15 6.11 -8.78
N HIS A 143 0.42 6.37 -7.70
CA HIS A 143 0.32 7.67 -7.06
C HIS A 143 0.15 7.48 -5.56
N PHE A 144 0.79 8.33 -4.77
CA PHE A 144 0.72 8.33 -3.32
C PHE A 144 0.59 9.76 -2.81
N TYR A 145 -0.45 10.06 -2.03
CA TYR A 145 -0.79 11.43 -1.64
C TYR A 145 -0.91 11.55 -0.13
N ASN A 146 -0.14 12.47 0.46
CA ASN A 146 -0.31 13.03 1.82
C ASN A 146 -0.69 12.05 2.95
N ARG A 147 -0.09 10.86 2.99
CA ARG A 147 -0.25 9.87 4.08
C ARG A 147 1.03 9.70 4.91
N THR A 148 1.83 10.75 5.03
CA THR A 148 3.16 10.68 5.66
C THR A 148 3.05 10.37 7.15
N THR A 149 2.05 10.94 7.83
CA THR A 149 1.80 10.69 9.26
C THR A 149 1.44 9.22 9.49
N GLU A 150 0.53 8.66 8.69
CA GLU A 150 0.11 7.27 8.80
C GLU A 150 1.25 6.29 8.48
N LEU A 151 2.10 6.61 7.49
CA LEU A 151 3.32 5.84 7.22
C LEU A 151 4.30 5.86 8.39
N GLN A 152 4.48 7.03 9.02
CA GLN A 152 5.33 7.17 10.20
C GLN A 152 4.76 6.36 11.38
N THR A 153 3.45 6.41 11.60
CA THR A 153 2.78 5.61 12.64
C THR A 153 3.02 4.10 12.44
N LEU A 154 2.81 3.60 11.22
CA LEU A 154 3.09 2.18 10.90
C LEU A 154 4.56 1.80 11.13
N SER A 155 5.48 2.68 10.72
CA SER A 155 6.92 2.47 10.91
C SER A 155 7.28 2.41 12.40
N ASN A 156 6.77 3.35 13.19
CA ASN A 156 7.02 3.42 14.63
C ASN A 156 6.49 2.16 15.34
N TRP A 157 5.29 1.70 15.02
CA TRP A 157 4.73 0.50 15.62
C TRP A 157 5.55 -0.75 15.32
N LEU A 158 6.13 -0.87 14.12
CA LEU A 158 6.97 -2.02 13.76
C LEU A 158 8.38 -1.98 14.33
N THR A 159 8.88 -0.80 14.73
CA THR A 159 10.11 -0.72 15.54
C THR A 159 9.90 -1.16 16.99
N ASN A 160 8.64 -1.17 17.48
CA ASN A 160 8.31 -1.66 18.81
C ASN A 160 8.20 -3.19 18.80
N GLN A 161 9.07 -3.87 19.55
CA GLN A 161 9.15 -5.33 19.63
C GLN A 161 7.87 -6.00 20.17
N ASN A 162 6.97 -5.26 20.82
CA ASN A 162 5.72 -5.80 21.34
C ASN A 162 4.58 -5.80 20.31
N THR A 163 4.70 -5.10 19.18
CA THR A 163 3.62 -5.08 18.17
C THR A 163 3.63 -6.39 17.38
N ARG A 164 2.52 -7.13 17.36
CA ARG A 164 2.37 -8.39 16.60
C ARG A 164 1.30 -8.32 15.53
N LEU A 165 0.20 -7.62 15.82
CA LEU A 165 -0.91 -7.45 14.90
C LEU A 165 -1.19 -5.97 14.68
N ILE A 166 -1.25 -5.55 13.43
CA ILE A 166 -1.64 -4.20 13.05
C ILE A 166 -2.88 -4.32 12.16
N SER A 167 -3.94 -3.62 12.52
CA SER A 167 -5.10 -3.47 11.65
C SER A 167 -5.08 -2.10 10.99
N VAL A 168 -5.31 -2.04 9.68
CA VAL A 168 -5.50 -0.80 8.91
C VAL A 168 -6.93 -0.82 8.38
N LEU A 169 -7.75 0.07 8.94
CA LEU A 169 -9.20 0.03 8.82
C LEU A 169 -9.75 1.35 8.24
N GLY A 170 -11.02 1.36 7.81
CA GLY A 170 -11.64 2.52 7.18
C GLY A 170 -12.53 2.15 5.98
N LEU A 171 -13.21 3.14 5.40
CA LEU A 171 -14.14 2.93 4.29
C LEU A 171 -13.48 2.36 3.02
N SER A 172 -14.28 1.74 2.16
CA SER A 172 -13.83 1.28 0.84
C SER A 172 -13.29 2.46 0.02
N GLY A 173 -12.17 2.24 -0.67
CA GLY A 173 -11.54 3.25 -1.52
C GLY A 173 -10.70 4.32 -0.81
N ILE A 174 -10.69 4.36 0.52
CA ILE A 174 -10.00 5.40 1.31
C ILE A 174 -8.46 5.39 1.18
N GLY A 175 -7.90 4.27 0.68
CA GLY A 175 -6.45 4.13 0.42
C GLY A 175 -5.70 3.18 1.37
N LYS A 176 -6.38 2.32 2.14
CA LYS A 176 -5.75 1.36 3.07
C LYS A 176 -4.70 0.47 2.41
N THR A 177 -5.09 -0.21 1.33
CA THR A 177 -4.21 -1.07 0.54
C THR A 177 -3.00 -0.31 0.00
N THR A 178 -3.22 0.90 -0.52
CA THR A 178 -2.16 1.78 -1.03
C THR A 178 -1.18 2.19 0.08
N LEU A 179 -1.69 2.52 1.27
CA LEU A 179 -0.86 2.85 2.43
C LEU A 179 0.03 1.68 2.84
N VAL A 180 -0.56 0.51 3.07
CA VAL A 180 0.19 -0.67 3.53
C VAL A 180 1.19 -1.14 2.48
N LYS A 181 0.82 -1.06 1.19
CA LYS A 181 1.77 -1.40 0.12
C LYS A 181 2.94 -0.42 0.06
N GLN A 182 2.70 0.88 0.20
CA GLN A 182 3.77 1.88 0.23
C GLN A 182 4.68 1.64 1.43
N PHE A 183 4.08 1.33 2.57
CA PHE A 183 4.80 0.96 3.78
C PHE A 183 5.69 -0.26 3.55
N VAL A 184 5.15 -1.36 3.02
CA VAL A 184 5.90 -2.60 2.75
C VAL A 184 7.07 -2.33 1.80
N ASP A 185 6.85 -1.58 0.71
CA ASP A 185 7.90 -1.24 -0.26
C ASP A 185 9.07 -0.49 0.36
N LEU A 186 8.79 0.40 1.31
CA LEU A 186 9.81 1.18 2.01
C LEU A 186 10.56 0.38 3.09
N ASN A 187 10.05 -0.79 3.49
CA ASN A 187 10.55 -1.54 4.65
C ASN A 187 10.92 -3.01 4.35
N LEU A 188 10.99 -3.43 3.08
CA LEU A 188 11.29 -4.82 2.69
C LEU A 188 12.53 -5.40 3.36
N GLN A 189 13.60 -4.59 3.47
CA GLN A 189 14.89 -5.03 4.00
C GLN A 189 14.89 -5.33 5.51
N GLN A 190 13.81 -4.99 6.23
CA GLN A 190 13.70 -5.22 7.67
C GLN A 190 13.13 -6.59 8.02
N PHE A 191 12.72 -7.38 7.03
CA PHE A 191 12.05 -8.66 7.19
C PHE A 191 12.76 -9.75 6.39
N ASP A 192 12.94 -10.91 7.00
CA ASP A 192 13.43 -12.11 6.33
C ASP A 192 12.37 -12.68 5.39
N VAL A 193 11.09 -12.49 5.70
CA VAL A 193 9.97 -13.01 4.91
C VAL A 193 8.90 -11.94 4.75
N VAL A 194 8.56 -11.57 3.53
CA VAL A 194 7.49 -10.62 3.20
C VAL A 194 6.43 -11.35 2.39
N ILE A 195 5.19 -11.42 2.88
CA ILE A 195 4.09 -12.12 2.20
C ILE A 195 2.90 -11.18 2.10
N TRP A 196 2.32 -11.08 0.90
CA TRP A 196 1.06 -10.40 0.66
C TRP A 196 0.02 -11.35 0.08
N LYS A 197 -1.13 -11.49 0.76
CA LYS A 197 -2.27 -12.28 0.28
C LYS A 197 -3.54 -11.43 0.25
N SER A 198 -4.37 -11.64 -0.77
CA SER A 198 -5.70 -11.03 -0.88
C SER A 198 -6.77 -12.10 -0.64
N LEU A 199 -7.62 -11.86 0.36
CA LEU A 199 -8.71 -12.76 0.72
C LEU A 199 -9.91 -12.67 -0.24
N LYS A 200 -9.90 -11.76 -1.21
CA LYS A 200 -10.82 -11.84 -2.36
C LYS A 200 -10.50 -13.00 -3.30
N LEU A 201 -9.24 -13.42 -3.39
CA LEU A 201 -8.78 -14.43 -4.34
C LEU A 201 -8.67 -15.83 -3.72
N SER A 202 -8.27 -15.91 -2.45
CA SER A 202 -8.18 -17.18 -1.72
C SER A 202 -8.50 -16.96 -0.25
N GLN A 203 -9.55 -17.61 0.24
CA GLN A 203 -10.01 -17.46 1.63
C GLN A 203 -9.56 -18.63 2.52
N SER A 204 -9.07 -19.74 1.98
CA SER A 204 -8.65 -20.88 2.80
C SER A 204 -7.34 -20.57 3.55
N LEU A 205 -7.42 -20.53 4.89
CA LEU A 205 -6.25 -20.35 5.75
C LEU A 205 -5.25 -21.50 5.55
N ASP A 206 -5.73 -22.74 5.55
CA ASP A 206 -4.90 -23.93 5.33
C ASP A 206 -4.07 -23.82 4.04
N ARG A 207 -4.70 -23.35 2.95
CA ARG A 207 -4.01 -23.11 1.68
C ARG A 207 -2.95 -22.03 1.80
N ILE A 208 -3.28 -20.88 2.39
CA ILE A 208 -2.33 -19.78 2.58
C ILE A 208 -1.13 -20.24 3.40
N ILE A 209 -1.35 -20.94 4.52
CA ILE A 209 -0.29 -21.47 5.37
C ILE A 209 0.56 -22.48 4.60
N THR A 210 -0.07 -23.38 3.84
CA THR A 210 0.64 -24.36 3.01
C THR A 210 1.53 -23.67 1.98
N GLU A 211 1.02 -22.66 1.27
CA GLU A 211 1.80 -21.87 0.32
C GLU A 211 2.99 -21.18 1.01
N ILE A 212 2.78 -20.57 2.18
CA ILE A 212 3.86 -19.92 2.94
C ILE A 212 4.94 -20.94 3.32
N LEU A 213 4.55 -22.05 3.94
CA LEU A 213 5.49 -23.07 4.42
C LEU A 213 6.27 -23.72 3.27
N THR A 214 5.59 -24.10 2.19
CA THR A 214 6.23 -24.76 1.04
C THR A 214 7.20 -23.86 0.30
N THR A 215 6.99 -22.55 0.30
CA THR A 215 7.86 -21.62 -0.43
C THR A 215 9.02 -21.10 0.40
N VAL A 216 8.84 -20.99 1.73
CA VAL A 216 9.87 -20.47 2.65
C VAL A 216 10.75 -21.58 3.23
N ASN A 217 10.17 -22.76 3.53
CA ASN A 217 10.88 -23.84 4.20
C ASN A 217 10.91 -25.09 3.31
N THR A 218 12.06 -25.34 2.67
CA THR A 218 12.23 -26.44 1.70
C THR A 218 12.52 -27.78 2.38
N GLU A 219 12.85 -27.78 3.67
CA GLU A 219 13.09 -28.99 4.46
C GLU A 219 11.83 -29.35 5.28
N SER A 220 11.36 -30.59 5.08
CA SER A 220 10.14 -31.10 5.69
C SER A 220 10.27 -31.20 7.21
N ILE A 221 9.57 -30.35 7.95
CA ILE A 221 9.47 -30.50 9.40
C ILE A 221 8.33 -31.49 9.70
N GLU A 222 8.70 -32.65 10.24
CA GLU A 222 7.85 -33.78 10.64
C GLU A 222 6.91 -33.45 11.82
N THR A 223 6.04 -32.45 11.69
CA THR A 223 4.96 -32.18 12.65
C THR A 223 3.61 -32.19 11.94
N ASP A 224 2.64 -32.92 12.46
CA ASP A 224 1.32 -33.07 11.83
C ASP A 224 0.48 -31.78 11.79
N ASN A 225 0.90 -30.69 12.47
CA ASN A 225 0.14 -29.44 12.58
C ASN A 225 0.84 -28.25 11.89
N LYS A 226 0.26 -27.79 10.77
CA LYS A 226 0.76 -26.65 9.97
C LYS A 226 0.82 -25.32 10.73
N LEU A 227 -0.10 -25.06 11.67
CA LEU A 227 -0.03 -23.84 12.48
C LEU A 227 1.21 -23.84 13.37
N THR A 228 1.54 -24.99 13.99
CA THR A 228 2.76 -25.12 14.79
C THR A 228 4.01 -24.86 13.95
N GLN A 229 4.05 -25.37 12.72
CA GLN A 229 5.15 -25.10 11.79
C GLN A 229 5.26 -23.62 11.44
N LEU A 230 4.13 -22.97 11.17
CA LEU A 230 4.09 -21.53 10.90
C LEU A 230 4.64 -20.74 12.09
N PHE A 231 4.22 -21.02 13.33
CA PHE A 231 4.75 -20.30 14.50
C PHE A 231 6.23 -20.60 14.77
N ASN A 232 6.74 -21.78 14.40
CA ASN A 232 8.18 -22.03 14.41
C ASN A 232 8.91 -21.12 13.42
N LEU A 233 8.39 -20.99 12.19
CA LEU A 233 8.91 -20.07 11.20
C LEU A 233 8.89 -18.61 11.69
N LEU A 234 7.75 -18.15 12.23
CA LEU A 234 7.59 -16.77 12.72
C LEU A 234 8.51 -16.41 13.91
N ARG A 235 8.98 -17.43 14.66
CA ARG A 235 9.99 -17.28 15.72
C ARG A 235 11.41 -17.27 15.17
N GLN A 236 11.70 -18.07 14.17
CA GLN A 236 13.05 -18.22 13.61
C GLN A 236 13.40 -17.10 12.64
N GLN A 237 12.42 -16.63 11.86
CA GLN A 237 12.58 -15.61 10.83
C GLN A 237 11.62 -14.46 11.10
N LYS A 238 12.10 -13.23 10.93
CA LYS A 238 11.31 -12.02 11.08
C LYS A 238 10.41 -11.85 9.84
N CYS A 239 9.16 -12.25 9.97
CA CYS A 239 8.18 -12.22 8.88
C CYS A 239 7.26 -11.00 8.98
N ILE A 240 6.82 -10.49 7.84
CA ILE A 240 5.64 -9.62 7.72
C ILE A 240 4.64 -10.27 6.78
N ILE A 241 3.45 -10.53 7.30
CA ILE A 241 2.34 -11.12 6.54
C ILE A 241 1.25 -10.06 6.42
N VAL A 242 0.86 -9.72 5.20
CA VAL A 242 -0.26 -8.82 4.92
C VAL A 242 -1.43 -9.63 4.39
N LEU A 243 -2.57 -9.53 5.07
CA LEU A 243 -3.86 -10.05 4.60
C LEU A 243 -4.76 -8.88 4.21
N ASP A 244 -4.99 -8.73 2.92
CA ASP A 244 -5.91 -7.73 2.37
C ASP A 244 -7.33 -8.29 2.23
N ASP A 245 -8.31 -7.40 2.33
CA ASP A 245 -9.75 -7.68 2.26
C ASP A 245 -10.27 -8.66 3.33
N VAL A 246 -9.87 -8.47 4.59
CA VAL A 246 -10.29 -9.35 5.70
C VAL A 246 -11.81 -9.38 5.90
N GLN A 247 -12.55 -8.36 5.44
CA GLN A 247 -14.01 -8.39 5.46
C GLN A 247 -14.62 -9.57 4.70
N GLU A 248 -13.90 -10.18 3.74
CA GLU A 248 -14.42 -11.33 2.99
C GLU A 248 -14.63 -12.57 3.89
N LEU A 249 -14.00 -12.61 5.07
CA LEU A 249 -14.19 -13.68 6.06
C LEU A 249 -15.51 -13.57 6.82
N PHE A 250 -16.18 -12.40 6.78
CA PHE A 250 -17.35 -12.12 7.59
C PHE A 250 -18.66 -12.37 6.85
N THR A 251 -19.70 -12.70 7.61
CA THR A 251 -21.01 -13.10 7.13
C THR A 251 -21.81 -11.87 6.69
N LYS A 252 -22.25 -11.84 5.43
CA LYS A 252 -23.14 -10.79 4.92
C LYS A 252 -24.50 -10.86 5.61
N GLY A 253 -25.13 -9.71 5.85
CA GLY A 253 -26.44 -9.63 6.52
C GLY A 253 -26.39 -9.82 8.03
N GLN A 254 -25.20 -9.84 8.63
CA GLN A 254 -24.99 -9.93 10.08
C GLN A 254 -24.22 -8.71 10.59
N PHE A 255 -24.17 -8.56 11.91
CA PHE A 255 -23.36 -7.52 12.53
C PHE A 255 -21.87 -7.69 12.21
N ALA A 256 -21.16 -6.57 12.24
CA ALA A 256 -19.77 -6.44 11.85
C ALA A 256 -18.85 -7.40 12.63
N GLY A 257 -17.95 -8.05 11.89
CA GLY A 257 -16.92 -8.94 12.42
C GLY A 257 -17.39 -10.36 12.74
N GLN A 258 -18.61 -10.74 12.35
CA GLN A 258 -19.09 -12.12 12.51
C GLN A 258 -18.56 -13.03 11.40
N TYR A 259 -17.60 -13.88 11.72
CA TYR A 259 -17.02 -14.86 10.79
C TYR A 259 -18.07 -15.78 10.17
N GLN A 260 -17.90 -16.07 8.88
CA GLN A 260 -18.55 -17.20 8.22
C GLN A 260 -18.06 -18.51 8.88
N THR A 261 -18.87 -19.56 8.82
CA THR A 261 -18.61 -20.77 9.63
C THR A 261 -17.32 -21.47 9.22
N GLU A 262 -17.05 -21.49 7.92
CA GLU A 262 -15.87 -22.04 7.25
C GLU A 262 -14.57 -21.27 7.54
N TYR A 263 -14.65 -20.02 8.00
CA TYR A 263 -13.47 -19.14 8.22
C TYR A 263 -13.24 -18.80 9.70
N LYS A 264 -13.86 -19.57 10.60
CA LYS A 264 -13.63 -19.44 12.06
C LYS A 264 -12.21 -19.82 12.49
N ASP A 265 -11.48 -20.54 11.64
CA ASP A 265 -10.06 -20.84 11.84
C ASP A 265 -9.18 -19.58 11.84
N TYR A 266 -9.52 -18.54 11.07
CA TYR A 266 -8.82 -17.25 11.13
C TYR A 266 -8.92 -16.58 12.49
N LYS A 267 -10.07 -16.69 13.18
CA LYS A 267 -10.20 -16.17 14.54
C LYS A 267 -9.15 -16.80 15.46
N THR A 268 -8.99 -18.13 15.38
CA THR A 268 -7.97 -18.86 16.14
C THR A 268 -6.57 -18.39 15.75
N PHE A 269 -6.29 -18.27 14.45
CA PHE A 269 -4.99 -17.82 13.96
C PHE A 269 -4.64 -16.40 14.41
N PHE A 270 -5.55 -15.43 14.28
CA PHE A 270 -5.33 -14.05 14.72
C PHE A 270 -5.12 -13.98 16.24
N THR A 271 -5.89 -14.75 17.02
CA THR A 271 -5.69 -14.86 18.47
C THR A 271 -4.30 -15.40 18.80
N MET A 272 -3.85 -16.45 18.10
CA MET A 272 -2.52 -17.01 18.31
C MET A 272 -1.40 -16.03 17.92
N MET A 273 -1.56 -15.25 16.85
CA MET A 273 -0.61 -14.18 16.48
C MET A 273 -0.48 -13.10 17.56
N ILE A 274 -1.53 -12.88 18.34
CA ILE A 274 -1.54 -11.91 19.44
C ILE A 274 -0.87 -12.51 20.68
N GLU A 275 -1.24 -13.74 21.04
CA GLU A 275 -0.87 -14.34 22.34
C GLU A 275 0.48 -15.04 22.35
N ILE A 276 0.88 -15.67 21.24
CA ILE A 276 2.12 -16.45 21.16
C ILE A 276 3.31 -15.52 20.92
N GLU A 277 4.39 -15.74 21.65
CA GLU A 277 5.63 -14.99 21.47
C GLU A 277 6.33 -15.36 20.16
N HIS A 278 6.57 -14.34 19.32
CA HIS A 278 7.32 -14.39 18.07
C HIS A 278 7.83 -13.00 17.71
N GLN A 279 8.74 -12.92 16.74
CA GLN A 279 9.33 -11.66 16.27
C GLN A 279 8.70 -11.10 14.98
N SER A 280 7.68 -11.79 14.47
CA SER A 280 7.00 -11.46 13.21
C SER A 280 5.77 -10.56 13.39
N ASN A 281 5.26 -10.00 12.29
CA ASN A 281 4.12 -9.09 12.27
C ASN A 281 3.04 -9.55 11.28
N LEU A 282 1.77 -9.39 11.68
CA LEU A 282 0.61 -9.56 10.82
C LEU A 282 -0.08 -8.20 10.60
N ILE A 283 -0.24 -7.80 9.35
CA ILE A 283 -1.05 -6.64 8.98
C ILE A 283 -2.37 -7.11 8.37
N LEU A 284 -3.48 -6.63 8.93
CA LEU A 284 -4.83 -6.87 8.46
C LEU A 284 -5.39 -5.61 7.83
N ILE A 285 -5.81 -5.68 6.57
CA ILE A 285 -6.51 -4.57 5.89
C ILE A 285 -7.99 -4.94 5.77
N SER A 286 -8.87 -4.08 6.27
CA SER A 286 -10.31 -4.37 6.26
C SER A 286 -11.17 -3.12 6.18
N GLN A 287 -12.37 -3.24 5.61
CA GLN A 287 -13.43 -2.23 5.79
C GLN A 287 -14.36 -2.51 6.98
N GLU A 288 -14.15 -3.63 7.66
CA GLU A 288 -15.00 -4.14 8.74
C GLU A 288 -14.11 -4.65 9.87
N GLN A 289 -14.35 -4.17 11.10
CA GLN A 289 -13.55 -4.53 12.26
C GLN A 289 -14.10 -5.77 12.99
N CYS A 290 -13.24 -6.75 13.27
CA CYS A 290 -13.55 -7.88 14.16
C CYS A 290 -12.94 -7.71 15.55
N GLN A 291 -13.23 -8.65 16.45
CA GLN A 291 -12.82 -8.56 17.87
C GLN A 291 -11.30 -8.55 18.03
N GLU A 292 -10.59 -9.33 17.22
CA GLU A 292 -9.13 -9.50 17.30
C GLU A 292 -8.35 -8.25 16.83
N MET A 293 -9.03 -7.29 16.19
CA MET A 293 -8.45 -6.03 15.74
C MET A 293 -8.56 -4.90 16.79
N LEU A 294 -9.25 -5.14 17.91
CA LEU A 294 -9.45 -4.11 18.93
C LEU A 294 -8.16 -3.85 19.70
N CYS A 295 -7.68 -2.61 19.63
CA CYS A 295 -6.58 -2.12 20.45
C CYS A 295 -7.12 -1.72 21.83
N LEU A 296 -6.90 -2.56 22.84
CA LEU A 296 -7.34 -2.28 24.22
C LEU A 296 -6.48 -1.22 24.92
N ASP A 297 -5.18 -1.19 24.59
CA ASP A 297 -4.20 -0.27 25.15
C ASP A 297 -3.08 0.00 24.12
N GLU A 298 -2.88 1.27 23.76
CA GLU A 298 -1.94 1.67 22.70
C GLU A 298 -0.47 1.52 23.10
N ASP A 299 -0.14 1.42 24.38
CA ASP A 299 1.25 1.32 24.85
C ASP A 299 1.63 -0.13 25.14
N LEU A 300 0.72 -0.88 25.78
CA LEU A 300 1.01 -2.19 26.36
C LEU A 300 0.50 -3.36 25.51
N TYR A 301 -0.50 -3.14 24.65
CA TYR A 301 -1.13 -4.23 23.93
C TYR A 301 -0.43 -4.51 22.58
N PRO A 302 -0.24 -5.79 22.21
CA PRO A 302 0.47 -6.17 20.98
C PRO A 302 -0.36 -5.96 19.70
N VAL A 303 -1.60 -5.49 19.84
CA VAL A 303 -2.48 -5.11 18.73
C VAL A 303 -2.47 -3.60 18.57
N LYS A 304 -2.26 -3.12 17.34
CA LYS A 304 -2.44 -1.71 16.96
C LYS A 304 -3.55 -1.57 15.93
N CYS A 305 -4.25 -0.44 15.97
CA CYS A 305 -5.36 -0.15 15.07
C CYS A 305 -5.17 1.24 14.45
N LEU A 306 -5.02 1.28 13.13
CA LEU A 306 -4.93 2.52 12.36
C LEU A 306 -6.20 2.69 11.53
N GLU A 307 -7.03 3.63 11.94
CA GLU A 307 -8.24 3.99 11.21
C GLU A 307 -7.93 5.12 10.23
N LEU A 308 -8.20 4.89 8.94
CA LEU A 308 -7.95 5.88 7.89
C LEU A 308 -9.16 6.76 7.63
N GLU A 309 -8.94 8.07 7.74
CA GLU A 309 -9.86 9.10 7.29
C GLU A 309 -9.54 9.58 5.87
N GLY A 310 -10.35 10.49 5.33
CA GLY A 310 -10.15 11.13 4.04
C GLY A 310 -8.82 11.84 3.88
N ILE A 311 -8.35 11.97 2.64
CA ILE A 311 -7.20 12.81 2.33
C ILE A 311 -7.65 14.27 2.23
N ASP A 312 -7.25 15.07 3.20
CA ASP A 312 -7.40 16.53 3.16
C ASP A 312 -6.18 17.19 2.50
N ASN A 313 -6.07 17.02 1.18
CA ASN A 313 -5.00 17.64 0.41
C ASN A 313 -5.36 17.79 -1.07
N ILE A 314 -5.33 19.03 -1.58
CA ILE A 314 -5.64 19.36 -2.98
C ILE A 314 -4.80 18.58 -4.01
N LYS A 315 -3.60 18.11 -3.65
CA LYS A 315 -2.74 17.32 -4.55
C LYS A 315 -3.40 16.04 -5.05
N ILE A 316 -4.38 15.49 -4.32
CA ILE A 316 -5.14 14.32 -4.77
C ILE A 316 -5.94 14.57 -6.06
N LEU A 317 -6.30 15.83 -6.32
CA LEU A 317 -7.06 16.25 -7.51
C LEU A 317 -6.15 16.66 -8.67
N THR A 318 -4.84 16.76 -8.43
CA THR A 318 -3.88 17.10 -9.48
C THR A 318 -3.90 16.05 -10.59
N ASN A 319 -3.74 16.49 -11.84
CA ASN A 319 -3.78 15.63 -13.03
C ASN A 319 -5.11 14.91 -13.30
N LEU A 320 -6.20 15.24 -12.60
CA LEU A 320 -7.54 14.69 -12.90
C LEU A 320 -8.31 15.47 -13.99
N GLY A 321 -7.72 16.56 -14.49
CA GLY A 321 -8.31 17.41 -15.54
C GLY A 321 -9.41 18.33 -15.01
N LEU A 322 -9.25 18.81 -13.78
CA LEU A 322 -10.13 19.78 -13.12
C LEU A 322 -9.56 21.20 -13.19
N ASN A 323 -10.46 22.18 -13.24
CA ASN A 323 -10.18 23.61 -13.14
C ASN A 323 -10.68 24.13 -11.78
N ASP A 324 -10.60 25.45 -11.56
CA ASP A 324 -11.11 26.14 -10.36
C ASP A 324 -10.48 25.60 -9.05
N GLU A 325 -9.15 25.66 -8.96
CA GLU A 325 -8.37 25.13 -7.82
C GLU A 325 -8.84 25.70 -6.47
N GLU A 326 -9.32 26.95 -6.45
CA GLU A 326 -9.91 27.57 -5.27
C GLU A 326 -11.14 26.84 -4.72
N SER A 327 -11.81 26.02 -5.55
CA SER A 327 -12.99 25.24 -5.19
C SER A 327 -12.66 23.79 -4.79
N TRP A 328 -11.40 23.35 -4.91
CA TRP A 328 -11.01 21.96 -4.73
C TRP A 328 -11.17 21.46 -3.29
N LEU A 329 -10.88 22.30 -2.29
CA LEU A 329 -11.10 21.92 -0.89
C LEU A 329 -12.57 21.62 -0.61
N LYS A 330 -13.49 22.46 -1.12
CA LYS A 330 -14.93 22.21 -0.97
C LYS A 330 -15.36 20.90 -1.64
N LEU A 331 -14.76 20.54 -2.77
CA LEU A 331 -15.01 19.24 -3.42
C LEU A 331 -14.47 18.08 -2.58
N ILE A 332 -13.26 18.22 -2.02
CA ILE A 332 -12.66 17.24 -1.10
C ILE A 332 -13.56 17.02 0.11
N ASP A 333 -14.05 18.09 0.74
CA ASP A 333 -14.94 18.02 1.91
C ASP A 333 -16.25 17.29 1.58
N LEU A 334 -16.87 17.59 0.43
CA LEU A 334 -18.13 16.97 0.01
C LEU A 334 -18.01 15.44 -0.16
N TYR A 335 -16.86 14.96 -0.65
CA TYR A 335 -16.58 13.55 -0.87
C TYR A 335 -15.64 12.95 0.18
N GLU A 336 -15.52 13.63 1.33
CA GLU A 336 -14.78 13.21 2.51
C GLU A 336 -13.35 12.75 2.20
N GLY A 337 -12.67 13.41 1.26
CA GLY A 337 -11.29 13.09 0.88
C GLY A 337 -11.09 11.65 0.37
N ASN A 338 -12.14 10.92 0.01
CA ASN A 338 -12.03 9.52 -0.43
C ASN A 338 -11.46 9.47 -1.87
N PRO A 339 -10.27 8.86 -2.08
CA PRO A 339 -9.63 8.83 -3.39
C PRO A 339 -10.50 8.24 -4.52
N ILE A 340 -11.28 7.19 -4.24
CA ILE A 340 -12.14 6.58 -5.28
C ILE A 340 -13.29 7.52 -5.63
N TYR A 341 -13.95 8.13 -4.63
CA TYR A 341 -15.06 9.05 -4.88
C TYR A 341 -14.58 10.28 -5.67
N LEU A 342 -13.46 10.85 -5.25
CA LEU A 342 -12.87 12.02 -5.93
C LEU A 342 -12.45 11.71 -7.35
N LYS A 343 -11.87 10.54 -7.62
CA LYS A 343 -11.51 10.14 -8.98
C LYS A 343 -12.74 10.00 -9.88
N ASP A 344 -13.80 9.41 -9.36
CA ASP A 344 -15.02 9.18 -10.13
C ASP A 344 -15.77 10.49 -10.40
N ILE A 345 -15.93 11.33 -9.38
CA ILE A 345 -16.53 12.66 -9.53
C ILE A 345 -15.68 13.58 -10.40
N ALA A 346 -14.36 13.52 -10.32
CA ALA A 346 -13.52 14.27 -11.24
C ALA A 346 -13.75 13.87 -12.71
N SER A 347 -14.02 12.58 -12.96
CA SER A 347 -14.41 12.10 -14.28
C SER A 347 -15.75 12.71 -14.73
N LEU A 348 -16.76 12.70 -13.85
CA LEU A 348 -18.07 13.32 -14.11
C LEU A 348 -17.92 14.82 -14.43
N ILE A 349 -17.21 15.57 -13.58
CA ILE A 349 -16.97 17.01 -13.75
C ILE A 349 -16.28 17.29 -15.09
N ARG A 350 -15.27 16.50 -15.46
CA ARG A 350 -14.59 16.63 -16.74
C ARG A 350 -15.54 16.42 -17.92
N THR A 351 -16.42 15.40 -17.84
CA THR A 351 -17.30 15.03 -18.94
C THR A 351 -18.52 15.93 -19.12
N ILE A 352 -19.15 16.36 -18.03
CA ILE A 352 -20.43 17.08 -18.05
C ILE A 352 -20.24 18.58 -17.85
N PHE A 353 -19.28 18.97 -17.01
CA PHE A 353 -19.03 20.37 -16.62
C PHE A 353 -17.73 20.93 -17.23
N ALA A 354 -17.16 20.23 -18.22
CA ALA A 354 -15.92 20.61 -18.91
C ALA A 354 -14.75 20.94 -17.96
N GLY A 355 -14.66 20.20 -16.85
CA GLY A 355 -13.62 20.36 -15.84
C GLY A 355 -13.87 21.49 -14.82
N LYS A 356 -14.92 22.31 -14.97
CA LYS A 356 -15.21 23.42 -14.05
C LYS A 356 -15.87 22.92 -12.77
N VAL A 357 -15.09 22.89 -11.69
CA VAL A 357 -15.56 22.46 -10.36
C VAL A 357 -16.58 23.46 -9.81
N SER A 358 -16.39 24.75 -10.06
CA SER A 358 -17.30 25.80 -9.58
C SER A 358 -18.71 25.67 -10.14
N GLU A 359 -18.88 25.21 -11.39
CA GLU A 359 -20.18 24.96 -12.01
C GLU A 359 -20.85 23.73 -11.38
N PHE A 360 -20.12 22.63 -11.21
CA PHE A 360 -20.61 21.42 -10.54
C PHE A 360 -21.08 21.71 -9.11
N LEU A 361 -20.37 22.56 -8.36
CA LEU A 361 -20.71 22.92 -6.99
C LEU A 361 -21.96 23.81 -6.86
N ARG A 362 -22.58 24.23 -7.96
CA ARG A 362 -23.88 24.94 -7.95
C ARG A 362 -25.07 24.01 -7.96
N GLU A 363 -24.88 22.71 -8.20
CA GLU A 363 -25.96 21.73 -8.11
C GLU A 363 -26.53 21.69 -6.68
N ASP A 364 -27.86 21.65 -6.57
CA ASP A 364 -28.58 21.77 -5.29
C ASP A 364 -28.45 20.53 -4.39
N ALA A 365 -27.85 19.45 -4.90
CA ALA A 365 -27.71 18.17 -4.20
C ALA A 365 -26.31 17.56 -4.40
N LEU A 366 -25.86 16.78 -3.40
CA LEU A 366 -24.66 15.96 -3.53
C LEU A 366 -24.93 14.87 -4.58
N LEU A 367 -24.06 14.77 -5.59
CA LEU A 367 -24.22 13.79 -6.65
C LEU A 367 -23.52 12.48 -6.30
N VAL A 368 -24.26 11.38 -6.43
CA VAL A 368 -23.75 10.01 -6.30
C VAL A 368 -23.89 9.33 -7.66
N THR A 369 -22.76 9.01 -8.27
CA THR A 369 -22.66 8.34 -9.58
C THR A 369 -23.10 6.86 -9.48
N GLU A 370 -23.35 6.23 -10.63
CA GLU A 370 -23.65 4.79 -10.68
C GLU A 370 -22.50 3.91 -10.16
N GLU A 371 -21.24 4.32 -10.35
CA GLU A 371 -20.07 3.59 -9.82
C GLU A 371 -20.01 3.66 -8.29
N ILE A 372 -20.28 4.84 -7.70
CA ILE A 372 -20.34 4.97 -6.25
C ILE A 372 -21.56 4.20 -5.70
N LYS A 373 -22.71 4.27 -6.37
CA LYS A 373 -23.91 3.48 -6.00
C LYS A 373 -23.63 1.98 -6.02
N PHE A 374 -22.95 1.48 -7.05
CA PHE A 374 -22.58 0.06 -7.14
C PHE A 374 -21.77 -0.39 -5.91
N ARG A 375 -20.77 0.39 -5.52
CA ARG A 375 -19.94 0.09 -4.33
C ARG A 375 -20.75 0.13 -3.04
N PHE A 376 -21.66 1.08 -2.91
CA PHE A 376 -22.52 1.14 -1.73
C PHE A 376 -23.61 0.07 -1.73
N ASN A 377 -24.09 -0.41 -2.88
CA ASN A 377 -24.98 -1.56 -2.95
C ASN A 377 -24.31 -2.79 -2.34
N GLU A 378 -23.07 -3.10 -2.74
CA GLU A 378 -22.31 -4.21 -2.16
C GLU A 378 -22.12 -4.05 -0.65
N LEU A 379 -21.88 -2.82 -0.17
CA LEU A 379 -21.74 -2.54 1.26
C LEU A 379 -23.08 -2.64 2.01
N PHE A 380 -24.16 -2.15 1.43
CA PHE A 380 -25.51 -2.12 2.02
C PHE A 380 -26.10 -3.53 2.14
N GLU A 381 -25.87 -4.39 1.14
CA GLU A 381 -26.23 -5.81 1.18
C GLU A 381 -25.49 -6.58 2.29
N ARG A 382 -24.31 -6.11 2.70
CA ARG A 382 -23.58 -6.71 3.82
C ARG A 382 -24.14 -6.35 5.18
N LEU A 383 -24.86 -5.24 5.29
CA LEU A 383 -25.46 -4.79 6.55
C LEU A 383 -26.56 -5.76 7.00
N SER A 384 -26.68 -5.98 8.30
CA SER A 384 -27.83 -6.65 8.89
C SER A 384 -29.12 -5.83 8.71
N PRO A 385 -30.30 -6.46 8.79
CA PRO A 385 -31.58 -5.76 8.72
C PRO A 385 -31.73 -4.65 9.78
N ILE A 386 -31.07 -4.80 10.94
CA ILE A 386 -31.08 -3.79 12.01
C ILE A 386 -30.20 -2.60 11.62
N GLU A 387 -28.99 -2.84 11.11
CA GLU A 387 -28.11 -1.79 10.61
C GLU A 387 -28.75 -1.01 9.46
N GLN A 388 -29.42 -1.69 8.53
CA GLN A 388 -30.14 -1.05 7.42
C GLN A 388 -31.26 -0.13 7.94
N GLN A 389 -32.07 -0.59 8.91
CA GLN A 389 -33.12 0.25 9.52
C GLN A 389 -32.55 1.50 10.19
N ILE A 390 -31.47 1.34 10.95
CA ILE A 390 -30.81 2.48 11.62
C ILE A 390 -30.23 3.44 10.58
N ALA A 391 -29.53 2.92 9.56
CA ALA A 391 -28.92 3.75 8.52
C ALA A 391 -29.99 4.52 7.73
N VAL A 392 -31.10 3.88 7.36
CA VAL A 392 -32.25 4.53 6.72
C VAL A 392 -32.81 5.65 7.60
N GLU A 393 -33.02 5.41 8.89
CA GLU A 393 -33.54 6.44 9.79
C GLU A 393 -32.57 7.63 9.94
N VAL A 394 -31.28 7.36 10.18
CA VAL A 394 -30.26 8.41 10.30
C VAL A 394 -30.12 9.21 8.99
N SER A 395 -30.32 8.58 7.83
CA SER A 395 -30.20 9.25 6.53
C SER A 395 -31.24 10.36 6.30
N LYS A 396 -32.36 10.35 7.02
CA LYS A 396 -33.43 11.35 6.88
C LYS A 396 -32.98 12.75 7.29
N SER A 397 -32.09 12.86 8.27
CA SER A 397 -31.60 14.14 8.82
C SER A 397 -30.18 14.47 8.38
N SER A 398 -29.88 15.75 8.14
CA SER A 398 -28.50 16.22 7.89
C SER A 398 -27.73 16.51 9.16
N GLN A 399 -28.47 16.72 10.24
CA GLN A 399 -27.94 16.91 11.58
C GLN A 399 -27.79 15.56 12.28
N PRO A 400 -26.81 15.43 13.20
CA PRO A 400 -26.67 14.24 14.03
C PRO A 400 -27.99 13.88 14.73
N VAL A 401 -28.38 12.60 14.66
CA VAL A 401 -29.62 12.10 15.25
C VAL A 401 -29.33 11.53 16.64
N SER A 402 -30.10 11.92 17.65
CA SER A 402 -29.88 11.43 19.01
C SER A 402 -30.35 9.99 19.19
N ARG A 403 -29.78 9.29 20.17
CA ARG A 403 -30.25 7.94 20.54
C ARG A 403 -31.73 7.93 20.93
N GLU A 404 -32.19 8.95 21.64
CA GLU A 404 -33.58 9.07 22.08
C GLU A 404 -34.54 9.22 20.90
N ASP A 405 -34.14 9.93 19.85
CA ASP A 405 -34.95 10.10 18.64
C ASP A 405 -34.97 8.83 17.80
N LEU A 406 -33.83 8.11 17.71
CA LEU A 406 -33.79 6.78 17.08
C LEU A 406 -34.70 5.78 17.80
N ARG A 407 -34.71 5.77 19.14
CA ARG A 407 -35.61 4.91 19.93
C ARG A 407 -37.10 5.19 19.73
N LYS A 408 -37.46 6.45 19.46
CA LYS A 408 -38.85 6.83 19.18
C LYS A 408 -39.27 6.43 17.77
N SER A 409 -38.36 6.52 16.82
CA SER A 409 -38.63 6.34 15.39
C SER A 409 -38.53 4.87 14.96
N LEU A 410 -37.69 4.09 15.64
CA LEU A 410 -37.45 2.68 15.35
C LEU A 410 -38.10 1.77 16.39
N SER A 411 -38.79 0.73 15.94
CA SER A 411 -39.36 -0.31 16.81
C SER A 411 -38.32 -1.38 17.19
N LEU A 412 -37.13 -0.95 17.61
CA LEU A 412 -36.01 -1.83 17.97
C LEU A 412 -35.87 -1.95 19.49
N SER A 413 -35.40 -3.10 19.97
CA SER A 413 -35.00 -3.24 21.36
C SER A 413 -33.79 -2.35 21.67
N SER A 414 -33.57 -2.03 22.95
CA SER A 414 -32.37 -1.28 23.34
C SER A 414 -31.07 -2.02 22.99
N MET A 415 -31.08 -3.35 23.04
CA MET A 415 -29.91 -4.15 22.67
C MET A 415 -29.65 -4.11 21.16
N ASP A 416 -30.71 -4.26 20.35
CA ASP A 416 -30.59 -4.22 18.89
C ASP A 416 -30.12 -2.85 18.40
N LEU A 417 -30.67 -1.77 18.96
CA LEU A 417 -30.25 -0.41 18.59
C LEU A 417 -28.76 -0.18 18.91
N ILE A 418 -28.29 -0.56 20.10
CA ILE A 418 -26.90 -0.36 20.50
C ILE A 418 -25.95 -1.23 19.67
N ASN A 419 -26.28 -2.51 19.48
CA ASN A 419 -25.49 -3.41 18.66
C ASN A 419 -25.44 -2.95 17.20
N GLY A 420 -26.56 -2.46 16.65
CA GLY A 420 -26.62 -1.92 15.30
C GLY A 420 -25.79 -0.64 15.13
N LEU A 421 -25.86 0.30 16.08
CA LEU A 421 -25.02 1.51 16.08
C LEU A 421 -23.53 1.17 16.18
N GLN A 422 -23.17 0.24 17.07
CA GLN A 422 -21.79 -0.23 17.20
C GLN A 422 -21.31 -0.92 15.92
N SER A 423 -22.17 -1.74 15.31
CA SER A 423 -21.87 -2.46 14.08
C SER A 423 -21.64 -1.51 12.89
N LEU A 424 -22.48 -0.50 12.71
CA LEU A 424 -22.27 0.55 11.70
C LEU A 424 -20.98 1.34 11.93
N SER A 425 -20.62 1.59 13.20
CA SER A 425 -19.37 2.25 13.56
C SER A 425 -18.15 1.39 13.20
N LYS A 426 -18.19 0.08 13.46
CA LYS A 426 -17.17 -0.91 13.06
C LYS A 426 -17.04 -1.09 11.53
N ARG A 427 -17.98 -0.54 10.76
CA ARG A 427 -17.96 -0.47 9.29
C ARG A 427 -17.59 0.92 8.77
N TYR A 428 -17.25 1.87 9.66
CA TYR A 428 -16.87 3.25 9.32
C TYR A 428 -17.97 4.05 8.61
N LEU A 429 -19.22 3.60 8.70
CA LEU A 429 -20.38 4.24 8.07
C LEU A 429 -21.02 5.29 8.96
N LEU A 430 -20.84 5.18 10.27
CA LEU A 430 -21.44 6.02 11.29
C LEU A 430 -20.35 6.72 12.12
N LYS A 431 -20.46 8.04 12.23
CA LYS A 431 -19.68 8.85 13.16
C LYS A 431 -20.55 9.24 14.36
N THR A 432 -19.97 9.15 15.54
CA THR A 432 -20.56 9.68 16.78
C THR A 432 -20.06 11.10 16.97
N THR A 433 -20.96 12.02 17.28
CA THR A 433 -20.64 13.42 17.57
C THR A 433 -21.00 13.75 19.01
N GLU A 434 -20.07 14.41 19.70
CA GLU A 434 -20.28 14.91 21.05
C GLU A 434 -20.62 16.40 20.99
N GLY A 435 -21.87 16.74 21.32
CA GLY A 435 -22.34 18.10 21.56
C GLY A 435 -23.15 18.15 22.85
N ASP A 436 -24.22 18.96 22.91
CA ASP A 436 -25.15 18.96 24.05
C ASP A 436 -25.76 17.57 24.35
N LYS A 437 -25.86 16.73 23.31
CA LYS A 437 -26.23 15.32 23.38
C LYS A 437 -25.34 14.52 22.44
N ILE A 438 -25.20 13.22 22.73
CA ILE A 438 -24.60 12.26 21.80
C ILE A 438 -25.50 12.14 20.57
N GLY A 439 -24.93 12.43 19.41
CA GLY A 439 -25.59 12.33 18.11
C GLY A 439 -24.86 11.35 17.19
N PHE A 440 -25.60 10.78 16.25
CA PHE A 440 -25.08 9.87 15.24
C PHE A 440 -25.31 10.43 13.85
N LYS A 441 -24.28 10.36 13.00
CA LYS A 441 -24.33 10.88 11.63
C LYS A 441 -23.68 9.89 10.67
N LEU A 442 -24.28 9.70 9.50
CA LEU A 442 -23.68 8.94 8.40
C LEU A 442 -22.73 9.82 7.58
N SER A 443 -21.78 9.19 6.88
CA SER A 443 -21.08 9.83 5.75
C SER A 443 -22.07 10.53 4.82
N PRO A 444 -21.83 11.79 4.37
CA PRO A 444 -22.72 12.48 3.45
C PRO A 444 -22.97 11.71 2.15
N VAL A 445 -21.93 11.09 1.59
CA VAL A 445 -22.03 10.33 0.35
C VAL A 445 -22.86 9.06 0.56
N PHE A 446 -22.63 8.33 1.65
CA PHE A 446 -23.40 7.14 1.99
C PHE A 446 -24.87 7.46 2.31
N ARG A 447 -25.10 8.56 3.05
CA ARG A 447 -26.44 9.07 3.33
C ARG A 447 -27.21 9.38 2.06
N GLU A 448 -26.57 10.05 1.12
CA GLU A 448 -27.21 10.39 -0.16
C GLU A 448 -27.51 9.15 -0.98
N TYR A 449 -26.59 8.18 -1.00
CA TYR A 449 -26.86 6.85 -1.57
C TYR A 449 -28.14 6.21 -0.97
N ILE A 450 -28.27 6.17 0.36
CA ILE A 450 -29.46 5.57 1.01
C ILE A 450 -30.75 6.25 0.57
N ARG A 451 -30.74 7.58 0.40
CA ARG A 451 -31.91 8.33 -0.07
C ARG A 451 -32.31 8.01 -1.50
N THR A 452 -31.39 7.50 -2.31
CA THR A 452 -31.73 7.00 -3.65
C THR A 452 -32.44 5.64 -3.64
N LEU A 453 -32.48 4.94 -2.50
CA LEU A 453 -33.13 3.64 -2.37
C LEU A 453 -34.65 3.72 -2.12
N GLY A 454 -35.19 4.90 -1.76
CA GLY A 454 -36.61 5.06 -1.43
C GLY A 454 -36.99 6.47 -0.99
#